data_AF-A0A9P8JGL0-F1
#
_entry.id   AF-A0A9P8JGL0-F1
#
_cell.length_a   1.000
_cell.length_b   1.000
_cell.length_c   1.000
_cell.angle_alpha   90.00
_cell.angle_beta   90.00
_cell.angle_gamma   90.00
#
_symmetry.space_group_name_H-M   'P 1'
#
loop_
_entity.id
_entity.type
_entity.pdbx_description
1 polymer ?
#
loop_
_entity_poly.entity_id
_entity_poly.type
_entity_poly.pdbx_seq_one_letter_code
_entity_poly.pdbx_strand_id
1 'polypeptide(L)'
;GLNVKIEKFYEWCVESKPFLPSQPPKIEGVHFVEDLTPFIERKLFTVNTGHATAAYYGYNRGKECIHDVLQDKELHEIVRNTLKETAHLIVNKHEITEEDQNEYVEKIIKRISNPVLKDNVERVGRAPLRKLSRNERFIGPAAHLAEMGAKYDALLGGIEMCLRFQ
;
A
#
# COMPACT_ATOMS: atom_id res chain seq x y z
N GLY A 1 -25.79 -13.44 -12.06
CA GLY A 1 -26.14 -12.04 -11.71
C GLY A 1 -25.02 -11.11 -12.14
N LEU A 2 -25.33 -9.87 -12.50
CA LEU A 2 -24.36 -8.87 -13.00
C LEU A 2 -23.90 -7.85 -11.93
N ASN A 3 -24.46 -7.93 -10.71
CA ASN A 3 -24.20 -6.96 -9.66
C ASN A 3 -22.77 -7.11 -9.10
N VAL A 4 -22.06 -5.98 -8.96
CA VAL A 4 -20.75 -5.90 -8.31
C VAL A 4 -20.78 -4.79 -7.25
N LYS A 5 -20.15 -5.04 -6.09
CA LYS A 5 -19.98 -4.06 -5.02
C LYS A 5 -18.55 -3.54 -5.06
N ILE A 6 -18.39 -2.23 -5.20
CA ILE A 6 -17.09 -1.56 -5.23
C ILE A 6 -17.03 -0.48 -4.15
N GLU A 7 -15.81 -0.11 -3.76
CA GLU A 7 -15.61 1.10 -2.96
C GLU A 7 -15.83 2.37 -3.80
N LYS A 8 -16.13 3.50 -3.13
CA LYS A 8 -16.30 4.79 -3.83
C LYS A 8 -15.00 5.37 -4.38
N PHE A 9 -13.85 4.98 -3.81
CA PHE A 9 -12.56 5.48 -4.24
C PHE A 9 -12.12 4.80 -5.53
N TYR A 10 -11.59 5.57 -6.47
CA TYR A 10 -10.90 5.08 -7.65
C TYR A 10 -9.73 6.01 -7.97
N GLU A 11 -8.72 5.47 -8.64
CA GLU A 11 -7.58 6.19 -9.17
C GLU A 11 -7.12 5.43 -10.43
N TRP A 12 -7.14 6.11 -11.57
CA TRP A 12 -6.72 5.52 -12.84
C TRP A 12 -5.72 6.45 -13.54
N CYS A 13 -4.43 6.14 -13.36
CA CYS A 13 -3.34 6.84 -14.04
C CYS A 13 -2.90 6.05 -15.28
N VAL A 14 -2.61 6.74 -16.38
CA VAL A 14 -2.13 6.14 -17.64
C VAL A 14 -1.00 7.00 -18.21
N GLU A 15 0.06 6.37 -18.72
CA GLU A 15 1.12 7.09 -19.42
C GLU A 15 0.60 7.72 -20.73
N SER A 16 0.91 9.00 -20.94
CA SER A 16 0.51 9.74 -22.14
C SER A 16 1.42 9.45 -23.34
N LYS A 17 2.70 9.13 -23.11
CA LYS A 17 3.71 8.92 -24.15
C LYS A 17 3.32 7.87 -25.21
N PRO A 18 2.72 6.72 -24.86
CA PRO A 18 2.31 5.71 -25.85
C PRO A 18 1.22 6.18 -26.84
N PHE A 19 0.54 7.31 -26.57
CA PHE A 19 -0.46 7.85 -27.48
C PHE A 19 0.13 8.71 -28.60
N LEU A 20 1.42 9.08 -28.52
CA LEU A 20 2.06 9.93 -29.52
C LEU A 20 2.11 9.27 -30.91
N PRO A 21 1.92 10.05 -32.00
CA PRO A 21 1.78 11.51 -32.02
C PRO A 21 0.36 12.03 -31.76
N SER A 22 -0.60 11.14 -31.49
CA SER A 22 -1.97 11.52 -31.16
C SER A 22 -2.10 11.98 -29.71
N GLN A 23 -3.20 12.66 -29.40
CA GLN A 23 -3.55 12.99 -28.02
C GLN A 23 -4.29 11.82 -27.37
N PRO A 24 -4.10 11.58 -26.06
CA PRO A 24 -4.91 10.61 -25.33
C PRO A 24 -6.41 10.93 -25.40
N PRO A 25 -7.29 9.92 -25.41
CA PRO A 25 -8.74 10.13 -25.44
C PRO A 25 -9.21 10.81 -24.15
N LYS A 26 -10.24 11.66 -24.25
CA LYS A 26 -10.89 12.25 -23.08
C LYS A 26 -11.79 11.21 -22.43
N ILE A 27 -11.33 10.64 -21.32
CA ILE A 27 -12.09 9.68 -20.51
C ILE A 27 -12.22 10.27 -19.10
N GLU A 28 -13.45 10.43 -18.64
CA GLU A 28 -13.72 10.94 -17.29
C GLU A 28 -13.15 9.97 -16.23
N GLY A 29 -12.42 10.51 -15.26
CA GLY A 29 -11.77 9.73 -14.20
C GLY A 29 -10.41 9.12 -14.56
N VAL A 30 -9.89 9.35 -15.78
CA VAL A 30 -8.52 8.95 -16.18
C VAL A 30 -7.58 10.13 -16.09
N HIS A 31 -6.45 9.93 -15.40
CA HIS A 31 -5.36 10.89 -15.28
C HIS A 31 -4.21 10.47 -16.19
N PHE A 32 -4.01 11.20 -17.29
CA PHE A 32 -2.86 10.97 -18.17
C PHE A 32 -1.63 11.67 -17.61
N VAL A 33 -0.54 10.93 -17.44
CA VAL A 33 0.72 11.39 -16.81
C VAL A 33 1.92 11.07 -17.68
N GLU A 34 3.03 11.78 -17.51
CA GLU A 34 4.24 11.54 -18.30
C GLU A 34 5.08 10.36 -17.81
N ASP A 35 5.00 10.06 -16.52
CA ASP A 35 5.68 8.95 -15.85
C ASP A 35 4.74 8.33 -14.81
N LEU A 36 4.53 7.03 -14.91
CA LEU A 36 3.68 6.27 -13.98
C LEU A 36 4.40 5.84 -12.71
N THR A 37 5.73 5.90 -12.69
CA THR A 37 6.56 5.35 -11.61
C THR A 37 6.18 5.88 -10.22
N PRO A 38 5.98 7.20 -10.01
CA PRO A 38 5.59 7.72 -8.69
C PRO A 38 4.24 7.16 -8.21
N PHE A 39 3.26 7.00 -9.12
CA PHE A 39 1.93 6.49 -8.80
C PHE A 39 1.97 4.99 -8.46
N ILE A 40 2.75 4.22 -9.24
CA ILE A 40 2.96 2.78 -9.00
C ILE A 40 3.60 2.56 -7.64
N GLU A 41 4.70 3.26 -7.34
CA GLU A 41 5.41 3.11 -6.07
C GLU A 41 4.60 3.64 -4.89
N ARG A 42 3.95 4.81 -5.00
CA ARG A 42 3.11 5.36 -3.94
C ARG A 42 1.99 4.39 -3.56
N LYS A 43 1.32 3.80 -4.56
CA LYS A 43 0.27 2.80 -4.32
C LYS A 43 0.85 1.51 -3.74
N LEU A 44 1.95 1.00 -4.30
CA LEU A 44 2.59 -0.23 -3.84
C LEU A 44 3.08 -0.10 -2.39
N PHE A 45 3.76 1.00 -2.06
CA PHE A 45 4.38 1.20 -0.76
C PHE A 45 3.44 1.81 0.29
N THR A 46 2.25 2.25 -0.10
CA THR A 46 1.22 2.70 0.85
C THR A 46 0.08 1.68 0.95
N VAL A 47 -0.69 1.47 -0.13
CA VAL A 47 -1.87 0.61 -0.10
C VAL A 47 -1.46 -0.84 0.10
N ASN A 48 -0.54 -1.37 -0.71
CA ASN A 48 -0.22 -2.79 -0.64
C ASN A 48 0.57 -3.10 0.63
N THR A 49 1.56 -2.28 0.99
CA THR A 49 2.34 -2.45 2.22
C THR A 49 1.45 -2.39 3.45
N GLY A 50 0.67 -1.32 3.63
CA GLY A 50 -0.20 -1.18 4.81
C GLY A 50 -1.21 -2.32 4.94
N HIS A 51 -1.82 -2.72 3.84
CA HIS A 51 -2.81 -3.81 3.85
C HIS A 51 -2.17 -5.17 4.13
N ALA A 52 -0.98 -5.43 3.60
CA ALA A 52 -0.26 -6.68 3.87
C ALA A 52 0.31 -6.72 5.30
N THR A 53 0.81 -5.60 5.83
CA THR A 53 1.25 -5.50 7.24
C THR A 53 0.08 -5.81 8.17
N ALA A 54 -1.08 -5.18 7.94
CA ALA A 54 -2.28 -5.46 8.72
C ALA A 54 -2.68 -6.93 8.65
N ALA A 55 -2.63 -7.54 7.46
CA ALA A 55 -2.96 -8.95 7.27
C ALA A 55 -2.03 -9.89 8.06
N TYR A 56 -0.71 -9.71 7.95
CA TYR A 56 0.23 -10.62 8.59
C TYR A 56 0.28 -10.49 10.11
N TYR A 57 0.27 -9.26 10.63
CA TYR A 57 0.14 -9.07 12.08
C TYR A 57 -1.22 -9.54 12.60
N GLY A 58 -2.30 -9.27 11.85
CA GLY A 58 -3.64 -9.74 12.18
C GLY A 58 -3.73 -11.26 12.28
N TYR A 59 -3.20 -11.97 11.27
CA TYR A 59 -3.14 -13.43 11.25
C TYR A 59 -2.38 -13.98 12.47
N ASN A 60 -1.19 -13.45 12.75
CA ASN A 60 -0.38 -13.87 13.90
C ASN A 60 -1.02 -13.52 15.26
N ARG A 61 -1.98 -12.60 15.30
CA ARG A 61 -2.74 -12.22 16.51
C ARG A 61 -4.17 -12.80 16.53
N GLY A 62 -4.50 -13.72 15.63
CA GLY A 62 -5.82 -14.37 15.58
C GLY A 62 -6.98 -13.43 15.23
N LYS A 63 -6.72 -12.32 14.53
CA LYS A 63 -7.77 -11.42 14.02
C LYS A 63 -8.33 -11.99 12.72
N GLU A 64 -9.64 -11.83 12.48
CA GLU A 64 -10.29 -12.37 11.29
C GLU A 64 -10.23 -11.40 10.10
N CYS A 65 -10.58 -10.12 10.33
CA CYS A 65 -10.66 -9.12 9.27
C CYS A 65 -9.71 -7.94 9.50
N ILE A 66 -9.32 -7.27 8.41
CA ILE A 66 -8.42 -6.11 8.43
C ILE A 66 -8.96 -4.95 9.28
N HIS A 67 -10.28 -4.72 9.27
CA HIS A 67 -10.86 -3.69 10.13
C HIS A 67 -10.70 -4.01 11.62
N ASP A 68 -10.69 -5.29 12.02
CA ASP A 68 -10.47 -5.68 13.42
C ASP A 68 -9.02 -5.43 13.84
N VAL A 69 -8.08 -5.60 12.90
CA VAL A 69 -6.67 -5.26 13.09
C VAL A 69 -6.52 -3.76 13.34
N LEU A 70 -7.20 -2.92 12.56
CA LEU A 70 -7.04 -1.46 12.62
C LEU A 70 -7.87 -0.79 13.73
N GLN A 71 -8.78 -1.53 14.36
CA GLN A 71 -9.43 -1.13 15.62
C GLN A 71 -8.57 -1.44 16.84
N ASP A 72 -7.63 -2.37 16.73
CA ASP A 72 -6.66 -2.68 17.78
C ASP A 72 -5.56 -1.60 17.81
N LYS A 73 -5.41 -0.91 18.95
CA LYS A 73 -4.49 0.23 19.07
C LYS A 73 -3.03 -0.16 18.81
N GLU A 74 -2.60 -1.33 19.26
CA GLU A 74 -1.22 -1.79 19.09
C GLU A 74 -0.96 -2.09 17.60
N LEU A 75 -1.85 -2.85 16.97
CA LEU A 75 -1.69 -3.25 15.57
C LEU A 75 -1.86 -2.08 14.60
N HIS A 76 -2.76 -1.15 14.91
CA HIS A 76 -2.90 0.08 14.15
C HIS A 76 -1.59 0.89 14.17
N GLU A 77 -0.95 1.04 15.33
CA GLU A 77 0.32 1.78 15.41
C GLU A 77 1.46 1.07 14.65
N ILE A 78 1.48 -0.27 14.64
CA ILE A 78 2.43 -1.05 13.82
C ILE A 78 2.24 -0.74 12.32
N VAL A 79 1.00 -0.74 11.83
CA VAL A 79 0.69 -0.40 10.44
C VAL A 79 1.09 1.05 10.13
N ARG A 80 0.76 1.99 11.02
CA ARG A 80 1.16 3.40 10.87
C ARG A 80 2.67 3.57 10.83
N ASN A 81 3.41 2.90 11.70
CA ASN A 81 4.87 3.00 11.70
C ASN A 81 5.50 2.43 10.43
N THR A 82 4.95 1.33 9.89
CA THR A 82 5.39 0.81 8.59
C THR A 82 5.13 1.83 7.47
N LEU A 83 3.96 2.49 7.48
CA LEU A 83 3.62 3.50 6.49
C LEU A 83 4.40 4.81 6.64
N LYS A 84 4.87 5.15 7.85
CA LYS A 84 5.78 6.29 8.06
C LYS A 84 7.12 6.05 7.36
N GLU A 85 7.67 4.84 7.47
CA GLU A 85 8.93 4.48 6.78
C GLU A 85 8.79 4.57 5.26
N THR A 86 7.72 4.01 4.69
CA THR A 86 7.50 4.09 3.25
C THR A 86 7.09 5.47 2.76
N ALA A 87 6.36 6.26 3.57
CA ALA A 87 6.06 7.65 3.26
C ALA A 87 7.34 8.49 3.16
N HIS A 88 8.29 8.29 4.08
CA HIS A 88 9.60 8.93 4.02
C HIS A 88 10.33 8.60 2.70
N LEU A 89 10.33 7.33 2.29
CA LEU A 89 10.89 6.94 0.99
C LEU A 89 10.19 7.65 -0.18
N ILE A 90 8.86 7.69 -0.19
CA ILE A 90 8.09 8.28 -1.29
C ILE A 90 8.38 9.79 -1.43
N VAL A 91 8.39 10.53 -0.32
CA VAL A 91 8.63 11.99 -0.31
C VAL A 91 10.06 12.34 -0.75
N ASN A 92 11.05 11.50 -0.43
CA ASN A 92 12.43 11.77 -0.81
C ASN A 92 12.77 11.31 -2.23
N LYS A 93 12.05 10.29 -2.74
CA LYS A 93 12.31 9.72 -4.06
C LYS A 93 11.50 10.39 -5.18
N HIS A 94 10.31 10.87 -4.84
CA HIS A 94 9.37 11.46 -5.80
C HIS A 94 9.07 12.90 -5.40
N GLU A 95 8.69 13.75 -6.36
CA GLU A 95 8.31 15.16 -6.14
C GLU A 95 6.91 15.28 -5.47
N ILE A 96 6.69 14.55 -4.38
CA ILE A 96 5.44 14.50 -3.61
C ILE A 96 5.71 15.16 -2.26
N THR A 97 4.87 16.13 -1.90
CA THR A 97 5.03 16.82 -0.62
C THR A 97 4.71 15.90 0.57
N GLU A 98 5.30 16.18 1.72
CA GLU A 98 5.02 15.43 2.95
C GLU A 98 3.52 15.51 3.34
N GLU A 99 2.90 16.68 3.14
CA GLU A 99 1.48 16.89 3.39
C GLU A 99 0.61 16.01 2.48
N ASP A 100 0.84 16.04 1.16
CA ASP A 100 0.11 15.20 0.22
C ASP A 100 0.26 13.71 0.54
N GLN A 101 1.48 13.26 0.90
CA GLN A 101 1.71 11.87 1.21
C GLN A 101 1.03 11.45 2.52
N ASN A 102 1.06 12.30 3.55
CA ASN A 102 0.37 12.04 4.81
C ASN A 102 -1.15 12.00 4.64
N GLU A 103 -1.74 12.92 3.88
CA GLU A 103 -3.17 12.87 3.54
C GLU A 103 -3.55 11.58 2.82
N TYR A 104 -2.70 11.12 1.89
CA TYR A 104 -2.90 9.85 1.21
C TYR A 104 -2.84 8.67 2.17
N VAL A 105 -1.84 8.62 3.06
CA VAL A 105 -1.73 7.59 4.11
C VAL A 105 -3.00 7.53 4.98
N GLU A 106 -3.48 8.66 5.49
CA GLU A 106 -4.70 8.71 6.31
C GLU A 106 -5.93 8.24 5.53
N LYS A 107 -6.04 8.65 4.26
CA LYS A 107 -7.11 8.21 3.38
C LYS A 107 -7.09 6.70 3.17
N ILE A 108 -5.91 6.11 2.98
CA ILE A 108 -5.75 4.66 2.83
C ILE A 108 -6.11 3.93 4.12
N ILE A 109 -5.55 4.34 5.27
CA ILE A 109 -5.87 3.73 6.57
C ILE A 109 -7.39 3.74 6.79
N LYS A 110 -8.04 4.90 6.61
CA LYS A 110 -9.49 5.02 6.75
C LYS A 110 -10.26 4.07 5.83
N ARG A 111 -9.79 3.86 4.59
CA ARG A 111 -10.42 2.95 3.63
C ARG A 111 -10.33 1.49 4.08
N ILE A 112 -9.14 1.03 4.45
CA ILE A 112 -8.94 -0.38 4.85
C ILE A 112 -9.52 -0.69 6.25
N SER A 113 -9.75 0.34 7.08
CA SER A 113 -10.48 0.22 8.36
C SER A 113 -11.99 0.09 8.21
N ASN A 114 -12.56 0.14 7.00
CA ASN A 114 -14.00 0.13 6.80
C ASN A 114 -14.61 -1.26 7.09
N PRO A 115 -15.47 -1.41 8.12
CA PRO A 115 -16.05 -2.71 8.49
C PRO A 115 -17.01 -3.27 7.44
N VAL A 116 -17.46 -2.46 6.48
CA VAL A 116 -18.33 -2.90 5.37
C VAL A 116 -17.57 -3.78 4.36
N LEU A 117 -16.24 -3.68 4.29
CA LEU A 117 -15.41 -4.47 3.37
C LEU A 117 -15.25 -5.92 3.84
N LYS A 118 -15.23 -6.17 5.16
CA LYS A 118 -15.01 -7.49 5.79
C LYS A 118 -13.88 -8.28 5.13
N ASP A 119 -12.75 -7.61 4.93
CA ASP A 119 -11.64 -8.18 4.20
C ASP A 119 -10.83 -9.12 5.12
N ASN A 120 -10.87 -10.43 4.82
CA ASN A 120 -10.27 -11.45 5.67
C ASN A 120 -8.73 -11.42 5.60
N VAL A 121 -8.06 -11.51 6.76
CA VAL A 121 -6.59 -11.42 6.85
C VAL A 121 -5.88 -12.50 6.04
N GLU A 122 -6.41 -13.72 5.98
CA GLU A 122 -5.81 -14.81 5.20
C GLU A 122 -5.89 -14.49 3.71
N ARG A 123 -7.07 -14.05 3.25
CA ARG A 123 -7.28 -13.66 1.84
C ARG A 123 -6.31 -12.57 1.42
N VAL A 124 -6.20 -11.52 2.24
CA VAL A 124 -5.28 -10.41 1.99
C VAL A 124 -3.83 -10.89 2.09
N GLY A 125 -3.52 -11.83 2.99
CA GLY A 125 -2.21 -12.42 3.26
C GLY A 125 -1.67 -13.38 2.19
N ARG A 126 -2.53 -13.97 1.34
CA ARG A 126 -2.13 -14.95 0.28
C ARG A 126 -0.93 -14.54 -0.59
N ALA A 127 -0.21 -15.55 -1.06
CA ALA A 127 1.00 -15.46 -1.89
C ALA A 127 2.17 -14.70 -1.21
N PRO A 128 2.62 -15.13 -0.02
CA PRO A 128 3.65 -14.44 0.76
C PRO A 128 4.99 -14.33 0.01
N LEU A 129 5.45 -15.39 -0.67
CA LEU A 129 6.72 -15.36 -1.42
C LEU A 129 6.73 -14.29 -2.54
N ARG A 130 5.61 -14.11 -3.24
CA ARG A 130 5.46 -13.05 -4.24
C ARG A 130 5.58 -11.66 -3.59
N LYS A 131 5.01 -11.47 -2.40
CA LYS A 131 5.03 -10.19 -1.67
C LYS A 131 6.36 -9.89 -0.98
N LEU A 132 7.19 -10.91 -0.78
CA LEU A 132 8.58 -10.78 -0.34
C LEU A 132 9.58 -10.76 -1.50
N SER A 133 9.11 -10.69 -2.76
CA SER A 133 10.02 -10.58 -3.90
C SER A 133 10.76 -9.24 -3.89
N ARG A 134 11.95 -9.21 -4.51
CA ARG A 134 12.93 -8.11 -4.44
C ARG A 134 12.35 -6.70 -4.66
N ASN A 135 11.47 -6.55 -5.64
CA ASN A 135 10.90 -5.24 -6.03
C ASN A 135 9.46 -5.04 -5.53
N GLU A 136 9.05 -5.78 -4.51
CA GLU A 136 7.68 -5.74 -3.98
C GLU A 136 7.60 -4.95 -2.67
N ARG A 137 6.40 -4.93 -2.06
CA ARG A 137 5.88 -4.02 -1.03
C ARG A 137 6.63 -4.03 0.31
N PHE A 138 7.59 -4.93 0.49
CA PHE A 138 8.41 -5.00 1.71
C PHE A 138 9.90 -4.90 1.41
N ILE A 139 10.45 -5.83 0.63
CA ILE A 139 11.89 -5.86 0.35
C ILE A 139 12.35 -4.65 -0.47
N GLY A 140 11.56 -4.24 -1.47
CA GLY A 140 11.87 -3.07 -2.29
C GLY A 140 12.06 -1.79 -1.47
N PRO A 141 11.05 -1.35 -0.68
CA PRO A 141 11.19 -0.14 0.11
C PRO A 141 12.23 -0.27 1.23
N ALA A 142 12.35 -1.44 1.86
CA ALA A 142 13.37 -1.67 2.90
C ALA A 142 14.80 -1.54 2.34
N ALA A 143 15.05 -2.08 1.14
CA ALA A 143 16.36 -1.98 0.49
C ALA A 143 16.70 -0.52 0.14
N HIS A 144 15.76 0.24 -0.44
CA HIS A 144 15.99 1.65 -0.75
C HIS A 144 16.23 2.49 0.51
N LEU A 145 15.45 2.27 1.57
CA LEU A 145 15.64 2.96 2.85
C LEU A 145 17.01 2.64 3.47
N ALA A 146 17.46 1.38 3.38
CA ALA A 146 18.78 0.99 3.84
C ALA A 146 19.91 1.68 3.04
N GLU A 147 19.79 1.76 1.72
CA GLU A 147 20.73 2.48 0.84
C GLU A 147 20.80 3.99 1.17
N MET A 148 19.70 4.57 1.64
CA MET A 148 19.63 5.96 2.10
C MET A 148 20.11 6.16 3.55
N GLY A 149 20.43 5.09 4.29
CA GLY A 149 20.73 5.18 5.72
C GLY A 149 19.52 5.57 6.59
N ALA A 150 18.30 5.38 6.09
CA ALA A 150 17.06 5.67 6.79
C ALA A 150 16.57 4.47 7.62
N LYS A 151 15.55 4.67 8.47
CA LYS A 151 14.92 3.59 9.25
C LYS A 151 14.02 2.71 8.38
N TYR A 152 14.03 1.41 8.65
CA TYR A 152 13.22 0.39 7.97
C TYR A 152 12.84 -0.77 8.91
N ASP A 153 12.88 -0.55 10.22
CA ASP A 153 12.66 -1.57 11.25
C ASP A 153 11.23 -2.13 11.22
N ALA A 154 10.22 -1.27 10.97
CA ALA A 154 8.83 -1.70 10.92
C ALA A 154 8.56 -2.57 9.68
N LEU A 155 9.20 -2.26 8.54
CA LEU A 155 9.19 -3.12 7.36
C LEU A 155 9.80 -4.52 7.65
N LEU A 156 10.89 -4.60 8.42
CA LEU A 156 11.45 -5.89 8.85
C LEU A 156 10.45 -6.69 9.70
N GLY A 157 9.73 -6.04 10.61
CA GLY A 157 8.65 -6.67 11.37
C GLY A 157 7.55 -7.24 10.46
N GLY A 158 7.14 -6.49 9.43
CA GLY A 158 6.20 -6.97 8.41
C GLY A 158 6.73 -8.19 7.63
N ILE A 159 8.02 -8.21 7.29
CA ILE A 159 8.69 -9.33 6.63
C ILE A 159 8.71 -10.57 7.55
N GLU A 160 9.04 -10.39 8.82
CA GLU A 160 9.03 -11.48 9.80
C GLU A 160 7.63 -12.10 9.94
N MET A 161 6.59 -11.28 10.09
CA MET A 161 5.22 -11.77 10.20
C MET A 161 4.74 -12.45 8.92
N CYS A 162 5.19 -11.97 7.76
CA CYS A 162 4.94 -12.61 6.46
C CYS A 162 5.57 -14.01 6.38
N LEU A 163 6.79 -14.19 6.90
CA LEU A 163 7.46 -15.50 6.94
C LEU A 163 6.79 -16.50 7.91
N ARG A 164 6.10 -16.00 8.94
CA ARG A 164 5.32 -16.81 9.89
C ARG A 164 3.91 -17.16 9.39
N PHE A 165 3.49 -16.61 8.25
CA PHE A 165 2.16 -16.85 7.68
C PHE A 165 2.10 -18.24 7.01
N GLN A 166 1.30 -19.15 7.57
CA GLN A 166 1.13 -20.54 7.12
C GLN A 166 -0.31 -20.84 6.71
#